data_AF-A0A0P1KYE8-F1
#
_entry.id   AF-A0A0P1KYE8-F1
#
_cell.length_a   1.000
_cell.length_b   1.000
_cell.length_c   1.000
_cell.angle_alpha   90.00
_cell.angle_beta   90.00
_cell.angle_gamma   90.00
#
_symmetry.space_group_name_H-M   'P 1'
#
loop_
_entity.id
_entity.type
_entity.pdbx_description
1 polymer ?
#
loop_
_entity_poly.entity_id
_entity_poly.type
_entity_poly.pdbx_seq_one_letter_code
_entity_poly.pdbx_strand_id
1 'polypeptide(L)'
;MLSKGLQKFYYYYFIIHIFTTILIDSSVILPAKFQFTQPLVEWHIAQNNDFLLFEKPAWLWCFVLIECVGQLPGFFWFAAKFRQLWSLKEGQSKADKMAARNCEKSLSKWLRVYGWNASITTLICLWTVWTRGYYPSGEFSPMNTHDKIKLMAIYVPYVLIPLRLCFA
;
A
#
# COMPACT_ATOMS: atom_id res chain seq x y z
N MET A 1 -13.10 0.55 -16.92
CA MET A 1 -13.55 -0.64 -16.16
C MET A 1 -12.41 -1.64 -16.12
N LEU A 2 -12.09 -2.19 -14.94
CA LEU A 2 -11.04 -3.21 -14.80
C LEU A 2 -11.45 -4.51 -15.50
N SER A 3 -10.54 -5.09 -16.29
CA SER A 3 -10.74 -6.43 -16.86
C SER A 3 -10.87 -7.48 -15.76
N LYS A 4 -11.48 -8.63 -16.04
CA LYS A 4 -11.62 -9.72 -15.03
C LYS A 4 -10.26 -10.14 -14.44
N GLY A 5 -9.22 -10.23 -15.27
CA GLY A 5 -7.85 -10.55 -14.82
C GLY A 5 -7.32 -9.49 -13.85
N LEU A 6 -7.50 -8.22 -14.18
CA LEU A 6 -7.03 -7.12 -13.34
C LEU A 6 -7.83 -7.01 -12.02
N GLN A 7 -9.13 -7.33 -12.03
CA GLN A 7 -9.92 -7.45 -10.79
C GLN A 7 -9.37 -8.54 -9.86
N LYS A 8 -9.03 -9.73 -10.41
CA LYS A 8 -8.42 -10.80 -9.62
C LYS A 8 -7.06 -10.39 -9.07
N PHE A 9 -6.23 -9.77 -9.89
CA PHE A 9 -4.94 -9.22 -9.46
C PHE A 9 -5.11 -8.28 -8.26
N TYR A 10 -5.98 -7.28 -8.38
CA TYR A 10 -6.21 -6.32 -7.28
C TYR A 10 -6.87 -6.94 -6.05
N TYR A 11 -7.72 -7.95 -6.22
CA TYR A 11 -8.27 -8.70 -5.09
C TYR A 11 -7.15 -9.36 -4.26
N TYR A 12 -6.23 -10.08 -4.89
CA TYR A 12 -5.10 -10.69 -4.18
C TYR A 12 -4.11 -9.64 -3.66
N TYR A 13 -3.89 -8.57 -4.41
CA TYR A 13 -3.11 -7.42 -3.95
C TYR A 13 -3.66 -6.87 -2.62
N PHE A 14 -4.97 -6.63 -2.50
CA PHE A 14 -5.57 -6.15 -1.25
C PHE A 14 -5.50 -7.17 -0.12
N ILE A 15 -5.64 -8.47 -0.42
CA ILE A 15 -5.45 -9.51 0.59
C ILE A 15 -4.02 -9.49 1.15
N ILE A 16 -3.02 -9.43 0.28
CA ILE A 16 -1.62 -9.35 0.70
C ILE A 16 -1.41 -8.07 1.52
N HIS A 17 -1.98 -6.94 1.10
CA HIS A 17 -1.85 -5.67 1.81
C HIS A 17 -2.46 -5.66 3.20
N ILE A 18 -3.53 -6.42 3.44
CA ILE A 18 -4.05 -6.61 4.80
C ILE A 18 -2.95 -7.16 5.71
N PHE A 19 -2.23 -8.18 5.26
CA PHE A 19 -1.15 -8.78 6.05
C PHE A 19 0.06 -7.84 6.14
N THR A 20 0.48 -7.19 5.06
CA THR A 20 1.64 -6.27 5.12
C THR A 20 1.35 -5.08 6.01
N THR A 21 0.15 -4.49 5.96
CA THR A 21 -0.20 -3.35 6.83
C THR A 21 -0.27 -3.75 8.29
N ILE A 22 -0.84 -4.92 8.61
CA ILE A 22 -0.90 -5.41 9.99
C ILE A 22 0.48 -5.80 10.51
N LEU A 23 1.31 -6.46 9.70
CA LEU A 23 2.57 -7.05 10.14
C LEU A 23 3.77 -6.13 9.97
N ILE A 24 3.82 -5.29 8.94
CA ILE A 24 4.99 -4.47 8.63
C ILE A 24 4.67 -3.00 8.91
N ASP A 25 3.66 -2.44 8.26
CA ASP A 25 3.42 -0.99 8.32
C ASP A 25 3.02 -0.55 9.73
N SER A 26 2.23 -1.35 10.45
CA SER A 26 1.86 -1.09 11.84
C SER A 26 3.08 -0.90 12.77
N SER A 27 4.26 -1.44 12.44
CA SER A 27 5.50 -1.24 13.21
C SER A 27 5.98 0.21 13.24
N VAL A 28 5.55 1.04 12.28
CA VAL A 28 5.85 2.48 12.27
C VAL A 28 5.08 3.19 13.39
N ILE A 29 3.85 2.76 13.67
CA ILE A 29 2.97 3.42 14.65
C ILE A 29 2.97 2.75 16.03
N LEU A 30 3.19 1.44 16.09
CA LEU A 30 3.14 0.66 17.33
C LEU A 30 4.47 0.78 18.08
N PRO A 31 4.45 0.87 19.42
CA PRO A 31 5.66 0.78 20.23
C PRO A 31 6.22 -0.65 20.18
N ALA A 32 7.53 -0.80 20.34
CA ALA A 32 8.27 -2.07 20.17
C ALA A 32 7.63 -3.27 20.90
N LYS A 33 7.11 -3.07 22.11
CA LYS A 33 6.42 -4.12 22.90
C LYS A 33 5.20 -4.77 22.22
N PHE A 34 4.59 -4.11 21.23
CA PHE A 34 3.44 -4.61 20.49
C PHE A 34 3.79 -4.99 19.04
N GLN A 35 5.07 -4.91 18.66
CA GLN A 35 5.53 -5.28 17.32
C GLN A 35 5.83 -6.77 17.26
N PHE A 36 4.91 -7.56 16.70
CA PHE A 36 5.07 -9.01 16.55
C PHE A 36 6.18 -9.44 15.57
N THR A 37 6.61 -8.53 14.72
CA THR A 37 7.48 -8.76 13.55
C THR A 37 8.74 -7.91 13.59
N GLN A 38 9.10 -7.39 14.76
CA GLN A 38 10.26 -6.52 14.94
C GLN A 38 11.54 -7.10 14.30
N PRO A 39 11.88 -8.40 14.43
CA PRO A 39 13.07 -8.95 13.77
C PRO A 39 13.04 -8.87 12.23
N LEU A 40 11.85 -8.97 11.63
CA LEU A 40 11.69 -8.88 10.18
C LEU A 40 11.85 -7.43 9.70
N VAL A 41 11.34 -6.47 10.48
CA VAL A 41 11.51 -5.03 10.19
C VAL A 41 12.98 -4.62 10.34
N GLU A 42 13.65 -5.07 11.41
CA GLU A 42 15.08 -4.83 11.62
C GLU A 42 15.93 -5.44 10.50
N TRP A 43 15.62 -6.68 10.08
CA TRP A 43 16.26 -7.30 8.93
C TRP A 43 16.05 -6.48 7.64
N HIS A 44 14.83 -5.99 7.41
CA HIS A 44 14.53 -5.16 6.24
C HIS A 44 15.33 -3.86 6.23
N ILE A 45 15.40 -3.17 7.38
CA ILE A 45 16.19 -1.94 7.55
C ILE A 45 17.67 -2.23 7.28
N ALA A 46 18.22 -3.29 7.87
CA ALA A 46 19.63 -3.63 7.72
C ALA A 46 20.01 -4.04 6.29
N GLN A 47 19.14 -4.77 5.57
CA GLN A 47 19.42 -5.21 4.21
C GLN A 47 19.31 -4.10 3.17
N ASN A 48 18.41 -3.13 3.40
CA ASN A 48 18.06 -2.12 2.40
C ASN A 48 18.49 -0.70 2.78
N ASN A 49 19.12 -0.52 3.95
CA ASN A 49 19.45 0.79 4.51
C ASN A 49 18.22 1.69 4.62
N ASP A 50 17.08 1.10 5.02
CA ASP A 50 15.81 1.82 5.07
C ASP A 50 15.75 2.77 6.27
N PHE A 51 16.30 3.97 6.07
CA PHE A 51 16.32 5.00 7.09
C PHE A 51 14.92 5.54 7.43
N LEU A 52 13.95 5.41 6.52
CA LEU A 52 12.58 5.89 6.77
C LEU A 52 11.91 5.02 7.85
N LEU A 53 12.08 3.71 7.75
CA LEU A 53 11.59 2.76 8.76
C LEU A 53 12.43 2.79 10.05
N PHE A 54 13.68 3.26 10.00
CA PHE A 54 14.51 3.49 11.17
C PHE A 54 14.09 4.74 11.96
N GLU A 55 14.05 5.92 11.32
CA GLU A 55 13.71 7.21 11.97
C GLU A 55 12.24 7.34 12.32
N LYS A 56 11.35 6.79 11.48
CA LYS A 56 9.89 6.92 11.58
C LYS A 56 9.47 8.40 11.76
N PRO A 57 9.82 9.28 10.80
CA PRO A 57 9.52 10.70 10.93
C PRO A 57 8.02 10.95 11.05
N ALA A 58 7.63 12.04 11.75
CA ALA A 58 6.24 12.31 12.10
C ALA A 58 5.26 12.30 10.89
N TRP A 59 5.70 12.77 9.73
CA TRP A 59 4.88 12.73 8.51
C TRP A 59 4.63 11.29 8.03
N LEU A 60 5.62 10.40 8.12
CA LEU A 60 5.50 9.00 7.75
C LEU A 60 4.58 8.28 8.73
N TRP A 61 4.75 8.59 10.02
CA TRP A 61 3.86 8.12 11.06
C TRP A 61 2.40 8.50 10.77
N CYS A 62 2.13 9.74 10.36
CA CYS A 62 0.79 10.18 9.96
C CYS A 62 0.26 9.42 8.73
N PHE A 63 1.09 9.20 7.71
CA PHE A 63 0.68 8.42 6.53
C PHE A 63 0.29 7.00 6.91
N VAL A 64 1.11 6.34 7.71
CA VAL A 64 0.86 4.96 8.13
C VAL A 64 -0.31 4.86 9.11
N LEU A 65 -0.55 5.89 9.94
CA LEU A 65 -1.76 5.95 10.74
C LEU A 65 -3.02 5.99 9.86
N ILE A 66 -3.03 6.82 8.82
CA ILE A 66 -4.12 6.89 7.84
C ILE A 66 -4.26 5.55 7.12
N GLU A 67 -3.15 4.87 6.83
CA GLU A 67 -3.17 3.55 6.23
C GLU A 67 -3.86 2.53 7.15
N CYS A 68 -3.45 2.46 8.42
CA CYS A 68 -3.98 1.53 9.40
C CYS A 68 -5.45 1.80 9.76
N VAL A 69 -5.86 3.06 9.85
CA VAL A 69 -7.24 3.43 10.25
C VAL A 69 -8.19 3.52 9.06
N GLY A 70 -7.70 3.94 7.89
CA GLY A 70 -8.51 4.16 6.69
C GLY A 70 -8.31 3.09 5.62
N GLN A 71 -7.08 2.89 5.16
CA GLN A 71 -6.81 1.99 4.03
C GLN A 71 -7.00 0.52 4.40
N LEU A 72 -6.62 0.09 5.61
CA LEU A 72 -6.75 -1.29 6.07
C LEU A 72 -8.23 -1.74 6.11
N PRO A 73 -9.17 -1.03 6.77
CA PRO A 73 -10.60 -1.32 6.62
C PRO A 73 -11.06 -1.25 5.16
N GLY A 74 -10.50 -0.31 4.39
CA GLY A 74 -10.68 -0.20 2.95
C GLY A 74 -10.32 -1.47 2.20
N PHE A 75 -9.20 -2.14 2.53
CA PHE A 75 -8.76 -3.38 1.89
C PHE A 75 -9.75 -4.52 2.09
N PHE A 76 -10.27 -4.69 3.31
CA PHE A 76 -11.35 -5.64 3.58
C PHE A 76 -12.60 -5.31 2.75
N TRP A 77 -12.98 -4.03 2.70
CA TRP A 77 -14.12 -3.57 1.91
C TRP A 77 -13.93 -3.82 0.42
N PHE A 78 -12.76 -3.52 -0.15
CA PHE A 78 -12.44 -3.76 -1.57
C PHE A 78 -12.51 -5.25 -1.90
N ALA A 79 -11.89 -6.10 -1.07
CA ALA A 79 -11.93 -7.55 -1.26
C ALA A 79 -13.38 -8.09 -1.22
N ALA A 80 -14.19 -7.62 -0.27
CA ALA A 80 -15.60 -7.97 -0.19
C ALA A 80 -16.40 -7.48 -1.41
N LYS A 81 -16.13 -6.26 -1.89
CA LYS A 81 -16.79 -5.68 -3.07
C LYS A 81 -16.44 -6.38 -4.38
N PHE A 82 -15.20 -6.84 -4.55
CA PHE A 82 -14.84 -7.69 -5.69
C PHE A 82 -15.65 -8.99 -5.69
N ARG A 83 -15.74 -9.68 -4.55
CA ARG A 83 -16.57 -10.89 -4.42
C ARG A 83 -18.05 -10.61 -4.68
N GLN A 84 -18.58 -9.53 -4.12
CA GLN A 84 -19.96 -9.10 -4.37
C GLN A 84 -20.19 -8.83 -5.87
N LEU A 85 -19.26 -8.14 -6.54
CA LEU A 85 -19.37 -7.84 -7.96
C LEU A 85 -19.36 -9.11 -8.82
N TRP A 86 -18.53 -10.10 -8.49
CA TRP A 86 -18.49 -11.37 -9.22
C TRP A 86 -19.79 -12.15 -9.06
N SER A 87 -20.30 -12.26 -7.83
CA SER A 87 -21.58 -12.92 -7.55
C SER A 87 -22.76 -12.24 -8.28
N LEU A 88 -22.82 -10.90 -8.29
CA LEU A 88 -23.86 -10.16 -9.01
C LEU A 88 -23.77 -10.29 -10.53
N LYS A 89 -22.57 -10.53 -11.08
CA LYS A 89 -22.35 -10.73 -12.52
C LYS A 89 -22.76 -12.13 -13.00
N GLU A 90 -22.92 -13.09 -12.10
CA GLU A 90 -23.46 -14.41 -12.39
C GLU A 90 -25.00 -14.41 -12.44
N GLY A 91 -25.63 -13.45 -11.75
CA GLY A 91 -27.09 -13.25 -11.78
C GLY A 91 -27.61 -12.86 -13.16
N GLN A 92 -28.75 -13.44 -13.56
CA GLN A 92 -29.37 -13.17 -14.85
C GLN A 92 -30.46 -12.08 -14.79
N SER A 93 -30.94 -11.73 -13.59
CA SER A 93 -32.03 -10.77 -13.43
C SER A 93 -31.64 -9.35 -13.85
N LYS A 94 -32.63 -8.57 -14.30
CA LYS A 94 -32.46 -7.14 -14.58
C LYS A 94 -32.04 -6.38 -13.32
N ALA A 95 -32.54 -6.81 -12.15
CA ALA A 95 -32.16 -6.24 -10.85
C ALA A 95 -30.67 -6.47 -10.55
N ASP A 96 -30.17 -7.69 -10.78
CA ASP A 96 -28.76 -8.07 -10.55
C ASP A 96 -27.82 -7.26 -11.44
N LYS A 97 -28.17 -7.09 -12.72
CA LYS A 97 -27.38 -6.29 -13.68
C LYS A 97 -27.29 -4.82 -13.25
N MET A 98 -28.39 -4.26 -12.72
CA MET A 98 -28.40 -2.89 -12.20
C MET A 98 -27.56 -2.77 -10.91
N ALA A 99 -27.69 -3.73 -9.99
CA ALA A 99 -26.90 -3.79 -8.76
C ALA A 99 -25.40 -3.96 -9.06
N ALA A 100 -25.04 -4.81 -10.02
CA ALA A 100 -23.66 -4.99 -10.47
C ALA A 100 -23.06 -3.68 -10.99
N ARG A 101 -23.81 -2.93 -11.81
CA ARG A 101 -23.37 -1.63 -12.33
C ARG A 101 -23.15 -0.59 -11.23
N ASN A 102 -24.02 -0.55 -10.23
CA ASN A 102 -23.88 0.35 -9.09
C ASN A 102 -22.70 -0.05 -8.19
N CYS A 103 -22.53 -1.35 -7.94
CA CYS A 103 -21.38 -1.90 -7.22
C CYS A 103 -20.08 -1.53 -7.94
N GLU A 104 -20.02 -1.71 -9.26
CA GLU A 104 -18.85 -1.38 -10.07
C GLU A 104 -18.52 0.11 -10.09
N LYS A 105 -19.52 0.99 -10.19
CA LYS A 105 -19.31 2.45 -10.07
C LYS A 105 -18.75 2.83 -8.70
N SER A 106 -19.34 2.30 -7.63
CA SER A 106 -18.87 2.56 -6.26
C SER A 106 -17.45 2.06 -6.06
N LEU A 107 -17.17 0.81 -6.45
CA LEU A 107 -15.86 0.20 -6.37
C LEU A 107 -14.81 0.99 -7.16
N SER A 108 -15.10 1.35 -8.42
CA SER A 108 -14.19 2.13 -9.26
C SER A 108 -13.87 3.51 -8.65
N LYS A 109 -14.87 4.20 -8.11
CA LYS A 109 -14.67 5.49 -7.43
C LYS A 109 -13.69 5.36 -6.26
N TRP A 110 -13.93 4.41 -5.37
CA TRP A 110 -13.11 4.23 -4.18
C TRP A 110 -11.71 3.69 -4.48
N LEU A 111 -11.57 2.83 -5.50
CA LEU A 111 -10.25 2.36 -5.96
C LEU A 111 -9.37 3.51 -6.48
N ARG A 112 -9.96 4.50 -7.16
CA ARG A 112 -9.24 5.69 -7.62
C ARG A 112 -8.78 6.58 -6.46
N VAL A 113 -9.65 6.75 -5.45
CA VAL A 113 -9.29 7.50 -4.22
C VAL A 113 -8.13 6.82 -3.50
N TYR A 114 -8.21 5.50 -3.31
CA TYR A 114 -7.11 4.71 -2.75
C TYR A 114 -5.83 4.84 -3.60
N GLY A 115 -5.96 4.69 -4.92
CA GLY A 115 -4.84 4.76 -5.85
C GLY A 115 -4.07 6.07 -5.74
N TRP A 116 -4.78 7.20 -5.76
CA TRP A 116 -4.16 8.51 -5.57
C TRP A 116 -3.48 8.65 -4.22
N ASN A 117 -4.17 8.27 -3.14
CA ASN A 117 -3.62 8.39 -1.80
C ASN A 117 -2.31 7.59 -1.65
N ALA A 118 -2.35 6.29 -1.97
CA ALA A 118 -1.19 5.40 -1.85
C ALA A 118 -0.03 5.84 -2.75
N SER A 119 -0.30 6.19 -4.01
CA SER A 119 0.76 6.64 -4.92
C SER A 119 1.42 7.94 -4.47
N ILE A 120 0.65 8.91 -3.97
CA ILE A 120 1.21 10.20 -3.53
C ILE A 120 2.04 10.03 -2.26
N THR A 121 1.54 9.29 -1.26
CA THR A 121 2.30 9.08 -0.01
C THR A 121 3.61 8.34 -0.28
N THR A 122 3.60 7.30 -1.12
CA THR A 122 4.82 6.59 -1.50
C THR A 122 5.74 7.46 -2.38
N LEU A 123 5.21 8.33 -3.23
CA LEU A 123 6.04 9.26 -4.01
C LEU A 123 6.80 10.23 -3.10
N ILE A 124 6.21 10.66 -1.99
CA ILE A 124 6.89 11.47 -0.96
C ILE A 124 8.02 10.66 -0.31
N CYS A 125 7.82 9.36 -0.05
CA CYS A 125 8.90 8.48 0.43
C CYS A 125 10.05 8.42 -0.58
N LEU A 126 9.76 8.20 -1.88
CA LEU A 126 10.77 8.17 -2.94
C LEU A 126 11.55 9.49 -3.04
N TRP A 127 10.85 10.62 -3.00
CA TRP A 127 11.48 11.95 -2.99
C TRP A 127 12.40 12.12 -1.78
N THR A 128 11.97 11.65 -0.61
CA THR A 128 12.77 11.74 0.62
C THR A 128 14.00 10.84 0.56
N VAL A 129 13.89 9.62 0.01
CA VAL A 129 15.04 8.74 -0.23
C VAL A 129 16.05 9.41 -1.16
N TRP A 130 15.59 10.01 -2.25
CA TRP A 130 16.46 10.68 -3.22
C TRP A 130 17.22 11.86 -2.60
N THR A 131 16.51 12.72 -1.87
CA THR A 131 17.06 13.97 -1.32
C THR A 131 17.86 13.78 -0.03
N ARG A 132 17.41 12.91 0.88
CA ARG A 132 17.98 12.75 2.24
C ARG A 132 18.63 11.41 2.53
N GLY A 133 18.49 10.40 1.66
CA GLY A 133 18.89 9.02 1.97
C GLY A 133 20.30 8.91 2.58
N TYR A 134 20.39 8.21 3.70
CA TYR A 134 21.61 7.98 4.48
C TYR A 134 21.62 6.55 5.05
N TYR A 135 22.78 6.06 5.49
CA TYR A 135 22.89 4.74 6.10
C TYR A 135 22.46 4.77 7.58
N PRO A 136 21.37 4.07 7.98
CA PRO A 136 20.91 4.09 9.37
C PRO A 136 21.80 3.30 10.34
N SER A 137 22.69 2.46 9.82
CA SER A 137 23.67 1.71 10.60
C SER A 137 25.04 2.38 10.50
N GLY A 138 25.60 2.83 11.63
CA GLY A 138 26.94 3.44 11.70
C GLY A 138 26.93 4.95 11.84
N GLU A 139 27.79 5.66 11.10
CA GLU A 139 28.05 7.10 11.24
C GLU A 139 26.98 8.01 10.59
N PHE A 140 25.84 7.47 10.15
CA PHE A 140 24.77 8.23 9.48
C PHE A 140 25.24 8.99 8.23
N SER A 141 26.17 8.40 7.49
CA SER A 141 26.74 9.01 6.28
C SER A 141 25.73 9.03 5.13
N PRO A 142 25.81 10.02 4.22
CA PRO A 142 24.95 10.08 3.05
C PRO A 142 25.06 8.82 2.18
N MET A 143 23.91 8.32 1.74
CA MET A 143 23.83 7.12 0.93
C MET A 143 24.31 7.38 -0.49
N ASN A 144 25.08 6.44 -1.05
CA ASN A 144 25.49 6.53 -2.45
C ASN A 144 24.29 6.35 -3.40
N THR A 145 24.45 6.74 -4.67
CA THR A 145 23.36 6.67 -5.66
C THR A 145 22.85 5.25 -5.91
N HIS A 146 23.74 4.26 -5.88
CA HIS A 146 23.37 2.87 -6.11
C HIS A 146 22.41 2.35 -5.04
N ASP A 147 22.71 2.60 -3.77
CA ASP A 147 21.91 2.14 -2.65
C ASP A 147 20.60 2.92 -2.55
N LYS A 148 20.59 4.21 -2.94
CA LYS A 148 19.34 4.97 -3.11
C LYS A 148 18.44 4.32 -4.15
N ILE A 149 18.98 3.97 -5.33
CA ILE A 149 18.21 3.30 -6.39
C ILE A 149 17.71 1.93 -5.92
N LYS A 150 18.54 1.15 -5.20
CA LYS A 150 18.15 -0.13 -4.60
C LYS A 150 16.96 0.05 -3.66
N LEU A 151 17.02 1.00 -2.72
CA LEU A 151 15.92 1.28 -1.80
C LEU A 151 14.68 1.76 -2.55
N MET A 152 14.83 2.71 -3.48
CA MET A 152 13.72 3.21 -4.29
C MET A 152 13.02 2.10 -5.08
N ALA A 153 13.76 1.12 -5.62
CA ALA A 153 13.19 0.01 -6.38
C ALA A 153 12.21 -0.84 -5.55
N ILE A 154 12.38 -0.88 -4.22
CA ILE A 154 11.45 -1.54 -3.29
C ILE A 154 10.14 -0.75 -3.16
N TYR A 155 10.23 0.58 -3.13
CA TYR A 155 9.07 1.47 -2.97
C TYR A 155 8.31 1.72 -4.28
N VAL A 156 8.98 1.66 -5.44
CA VAL A 156 8.39 1.94 -6.76
C VAL A 156 7.11 1.12 -7.06
N PRO A 157 7.02 -0.19 -6.78
CA PRO A 157 5.79 -0.95 -6.95
C PRO A 157 4.59 -0.36 -6.22
N TYR A 158 4.79 0.21 -5.03
CA TYR A 158 3.75 0.86 -4.22
C TYR A 158 3.31 2.21 -4.79
N VAL A 159 4.05 2.79 -5.73
CA VAL A 159 3.56 3.91 -6.55
C VAL A 159 2.80 3.37 -7.76
N LEU A 160 3.42 2.50 -8.55
CA LEU A 160 2.93 2.13 -9.87
C LEU A 160 1.64 1.31 -9.82
N ILE A 161 1.54 0.35 -8.90
CA ILE A 161 0.39 -0.54 -8.80
C ILE A 161 -0.87 0.23 -8.37
N PRO A 162 -0.84 1.07 -7.33
CA PRO A 162 -2.00 1.91 -6.99
C PRO A 162 -2.30 2.97 -8.06
N LEU A 163 -1.27 3.55 -8.69
CA LEU A 163 -1.47 4.60 -9.70
C LEU A 163 -2.24 4.07 -10.91
N ARG A 164 -2.03 2.81 -11.28
CA ARG A 164 -2.78 2.15 -12.35
C ARG A 164 -4.30 2.11 -12.10
N LEU A 165 -4.75 2.15 -10.84
CA LEU A 165 -6.18 2.24 -10.50
C LEU A 165 -6.80 3.60 -10.86
N CYS A 166 -6.00 4.67 -10.84
CA CYS A 166 -6.46 6.02 -11.19
C CYS A 166 -6.90 6.11 -12.67
N PHE A 167 -6.26 5.32 -13.53
CA PHE A 167 -6.51 5.27 -14.96
C PHE A 167 -7.41 4.10 -15.41
N ALA A 168 -8.04 3.39 -14.47
CA ALA A 168 -8.88 2.22 -14.73
C ALA A 168 -10.38 2.54 -14.89
#